data_AF-A0A7Y3GQ85-F1
#
_entry.id   AF-A0A7Y3GQ85-F1
#
_cell.length_a   1.000
_cell.length_b   1.000
_cell.length_c   1.000
_cell.angle_alpha   90.00
_cell.angle_beta   90.00
_cell.angle_gamma   90.00
#
_symmetry.space_group_name_H-M   'P 1'
#
loop_
_entity.id
_entity.type
_entity.pdbx_description
1 polymer ?
#
loop_
_entity_poly.entity_id
_entity_poly.type
_entity_poly.pdbx_seq_one_letter_code
_entity_poly.pdbx_strand_id
1 'polypeptide(L)'
;IGVICTGYALGKLYTSTFSQTLRRKYLVYLGVIALTLFFVIRGINAYGDLVPWTSQKNTTYTILSFFNVTKYPPSLAFLLVTLGPALILLAGLENIKNRMTNFFLVFGRVPFMYYFLHVLVIHLLAMVAVVIQGRPWYDMIITSSNFKNALLIDYGFSLWVVYGVWISVILLLYPISKRYMIYKINHKEKWWLSYL
;
A
#
# COMPACT_ATOMS: atom_id res chain seq x y z
N ILE A 1 14.99 -7.20 -4.45
CA ILE A 1 16.26 -6.94 -3.74
C ILE A 1 16.76 -5.52 -4.01
N GLY A 2 16.97 -5.11 -5.27
CA GLY A 2 17.47 -3.76 -5.60
C GLY A 2 16.73 -2.61 -4.88
N VAL A 3 15.40 -2.60 -4.90
CA VAL A 3 14.58 -1.58 -4.21
C VAL A 3 14.85 -1.53 -2.70
N ILE A 4 15.04 -2.68 -2.05
CA ILE A 4 15.34 -2.77 -0.61
C ILE A 4 16.71 -2.17 -0.34
N CYS A 5 17.72 -2.52 -1.15
CA CYS A 5 19.07 -1.97 -1.04
C CYS A 5 19.09 -0.45 -1.27
N THR A 6 18.37 0.05 -2.28
CA THR A 6 18.24 1.48 -2.56
C THR A 6 17.54 2.20 -1.42
N GLY A 7 16.47 1.61 -0.85
CA GLY A 7 15.78 2.16 0.32
C GLY A 7 16.70 2.25 1.54
N TYR A 8 17.50 1.22 1.80
CA TYR A 8 18.49 1.22 2.87
C TYR A 8 19.55 2.32 2.67
N ALA A 9 20.07 2.47 1.44
CA ALA A 9 21.01 3.53 1.11
C ALA A 9 20.40 4.94 1.27
N LEU A 10 19.14 5.12 0.82
CA LEU A 10 18.39 6.37 0.97
C LEU A 10 18.16 6.72 2.45
N GLY A 11 18.08 5.73 3.33
CA GLY A 11 18.00 5.92 4.78
C GLY A 11 19.15 6.77 5.36
N LYS A 12 20.32 6.78 4.72
CA LYS A 12 21.45 7.64 5.13
C LYS A 12 21.12 9.13 5.05
N LEU A 13 20.20 9.56 4.17
CA LEU A 13 19.75 10.95 4.07
C LEU A 13 18.99 11.41 5.33
N TYR A 14 18.50 10.48 6.15
CA TYR A 14 17.78 10.75 7.39
C TYR A 14 18.65 10.64 8.65
N THR A 15 19.97 10.51 8.48
CA THR A 15 20.91 10.61 9.60
C THR A 15 20.93 12.05 10.16
N SER A 16 21.24 12.19 11.45
CA SER A 16 21.22 13.47 12.16
C SER A 16 22.21 14.50 11.61
N THR A 17 23.24 14.06 10.89
CA THR A 17 24.29 14.91 10.31
C THR A 17 23.92 15.45 8.92
N PHE A 18 22.85 14.94 8.30
CA PHE A 18 22.50 15.31 6.94
C PHE A 18 21.57 16.52 6.88
N SER A 19 21.89 17.47 6.01
CA SER A 19 21.11 18.69 5.81
C SER A 19 19.68 18.38 5.34
N GLN A 20 18.70 18.95 6.05
CA GLN A 20 17.28 18.85 5.69
C GLN A 20 16.98 19.48 4.31
N THR A 21 17.57 20.63 4.00
CA THR A 21 17.35 21.31 2.71
C THR A 21 17.88 20.48 1.55
N LEU A 22 19.05 19.86 1.73
CA LEU A 22 19.66 18.99 0.74
C LEU A 22 18.87 17.69 0.56
N ARG A 23 18.38 17.11 1.66
CA ARG A 23 17.53 15.90 1.63
C ARG A 23 16.28 16.15 0.80
N ARG A 24 15.55 17.23 1.10
CA ARG A 24 14.34 17.60 0.35
C ARG A 24 14.63 17.78 -1.13
N LYS A 25 15.74 18.46 -1.47
CA LYS A 25 16.19 18.64 -2.86
C LYS A 25 16.42 17.30 -3.56
N TYR A 26 17.13 16.38 -2.93
CA TYR A 26 17.38 15.05 -3.49
C TYR A 26 16.12 14.22 -3.65
N LEU A 27 15.22 14.21 -2.66
CA LEU A 27 13.96 13.47 -2.75
C LEU A 27 13.07 13.97 -3.88
N VAL A 28 12.91 15.29 -4.02
CA VAL A 28 12.14 15.89 -5.13
C VAL A 28 12.82 15.58 -6.46
N TYR A 29 14.14 15.76 -6.57
CA TYR A 29 14.87 15.51 -7.81
C TYR A 29 14.76 14.05 -8.26
N LEU A 30 15.00 13.09 -7.35
CA LEU A 30 14.86 11.66 -7.64
C LEU A 30 13.42 11.30 -7.99
N GLY A 31 12.43 11.87 -7.28
CA GLY A 31 11.03 11.62 -7.55
C GLY A 31 10.57 12.14 -8.91
N VAL A 32 11.00 13.35 -9.29
CA VAL A 32 10.72 13.95 -10.60
C VAL A 32 11.42 13.15 -11.71
N ILE A 33 12.69 12.76 -11.54
CA ILE A 33 13.38 11.90 -12.51
C ILE A 33 12.63 10.58 -12.69
N ALA A 34 12.21 9.94 -11.60
CA ALA A 34 11.48 8.68 -11.68
C ALA A 34 10.17 8.82 -12.46
N LEU A 35 9.40 9.89 -12.22
CA LEU A 35 8.17 10.17 -12.95
C LEU A 35 8.43 10.50 -14.43
N THR A 36 9.42 11.33 -14.73
CA THR A 36 9.80 11.64 -16.11
C THR A 36 10.21 10.38 -16.86
N LEU A 37 11.06 9.54 -16.25
CA LEU A 37 11.45 8.25 -16.82
C LEU A 37 10.25 7.33 -17.03
N PHE A 38 9.28 7.30 -16.10
CA PHE A 38 8.06 6.54 -16.28
C PHE A 38 7.30 6.97 -17.55
N PHE A 39 7.05 8.26 -17.72
CA PHE A 39 6.33 8.75 -18.91
C PHE A 39 7.10 8.54 -20.20
N VAL A 40 8.43 8.69 -20.21
CA VAL A 40 9.27 8.43 -21.39
C VAL A 40 9.23 6.94 -21.76
N ILE A 41 9.48 6.06 -20.79
CA ILE A 41 9.50 4.61 -21.01
C ILE A 41 8.13 4.11 -21.44
N ARG A 42 7.05 4.55 -20.78
CA ARG A 42 5.69 4.19 -21.17
C ARG A 42 5.28 4.81 -22.50
N GLY A 43 5.73 6.02 -22.83
CA GLY A 43 5.48 6.65 -24.12
C GLY A 43 6.09 5.88 -25.29
N ILE A 44 7.33 5.38 -25.13
CA ILE A 44 8.00 4.52 -26.13
C ILE A 44 7.32 3.15 -26.22
N ASN A 45 6.78 2.64 -25.11
CA ASN A 45 5.99 1.40 -25.04
C ASN A 45 6.73 0.13 -25.47
N ALA A 46 8.07 0.15 -25.52
CA ALA A 46 8.91 -0.99 -25.93
C ALA A 46 9.62 -1.67 -24.76
N TYR A 47 9.77 -0.99 -23.62
CA TYR A 47 10.54 -1.48 -22.46
C TYR A 47 9.88 -1.05 -21.15
N GLY A 48 10.31 -1.65 -20.04
CA GLY A 48 9.97 -1.24 -18.68
C GLY A 48 8.71 -1.88 -18.10
N ASP A 49 7.88 -2.48 -18.94
CA ASP A 49 6.81 -3.40 -18.53
C ASP A 49 6.80 -4.61 -19.47
N LEU A 50 6.38 -5.77 -18.96
CA LEU A 50 6.19 -6.98 -19.76
C LEU A 50 4.98 -6.86 -20.69
N VAL A 51 3.99 -6.07 -20.28
CA VAL A 51 2.75 -5.86 -21.03
C VAL A 51 2.73 -4.44 -21.58
N PRO A 52 2.93 -4.25 -22.90
CA PRO A 52 2.74 -2.96 -23.56
C PRO A 52 1.29 -2.47 -23.35
N TRP A 53 1.12 -1.17 -23.14
CA TRP A 53 -0.23 -0.62 -23.16
C TRP A 53 -0.75 -0.59 -24.59
N THR A 54 -2.06 -0.68 -24.74
CA THR A 54 -2.74 -0.64 -26.03
C THR A 54 -3.87 0.37 -26.01
N SER A 55 -4.22 0.88 -27.19
CA SER A 55 -5.43 1.65 -27.41
C SER A 55 -6.65 0.80 -27.08
N GLN A 56 -7.55 1.34 -26.26
CA GLN A 56 -8.76 0.67 -25.80
C GLN A 56 -10.01 1.34 -26.41
N LYS A 57 -11.19 0.79 -26.10
CA LYS A 57 -12.48 1.21 -26.64
C LYS A 57 -12.82 2.70 -26.47
N ASN A 58 -12.25 3.38 -25.48
CA ASN A 58 -12.38 4.83 -25.33
C ASN A 58 -11.11 5.41 -24.66
N THR A 59 -10.99 6.74 -24.68
CA THR A 59 -9.86 7.47 -24.11
C THR A 59 -9.60 7.11 -22.65
N THR A 60 -10.65 6.96 -21.83
CA THR A 60 -10.52 6.60 -20.42
C THR A 60 -9.87 5.24 -20.23
N TYR A 61 -10.33 4.21 -20.95
CA TYR A 61 -9.71 2.89 -20.89
C TYR A 61 -8.29 2.89 -21.45
N THR A 62 -7.98 3.73 -22.44
CA THR A 62 -6.61 3.88 -22.95
C THR A 62 -5.69 4.51 -21.90
N ILE A 63 -6.16 5.53 -21.17
CA ILE A 63 -5.42 6.10 -20.03
C ILE A 63 -5.23 5.05 -18.94
N LEU A 64 -6.27 4.28 -18.59
CA LEU A 64 -6.14 3.18 -17.62
C LEU A 64 -5.14 2.11 -18.09
N SER A 65 -5.16 1.77 -19.39
CA SER A 65 -4.19 0.87 -20.02
C SER A 65 -2.76 1.41 -19.89
N PHE A 66 -2.54 2.72 -20.07
CA PHE A 66 -1.25 3.38 -19.85
C PHE A 66 -0.75 3.29 -18.40
N PHE A 67 -1.64 3.32 -17.41
CA PHE A 67 -1.28 3.15 -16.00
C PHE A 67 -1.37 1.69 -15.49
N ASN A 68 -1.81 0.76 -16.33
CA ASN A 68 -1.84 -0.66 -15.99
C ASN A 68 -0.45 -1.25 -16.15
N VAL A 69 0.28 -1.34 -15.04
CA VAL A 69 1.67 -1.80 -14.97
C VAL A 69 1.81 -3.03 -14.07
N THR A 70 2.71 -3.93 -14.44
CA THR A 70 2.87 -5.24 -13.80
C THR A 70 3.50 -5.11 -12.41
N LYS A 71 2.73 -5.50 -11.38
CA LYS A 71 3.18 -5.47 -9.98
C LYS A 71 4.03 -6.68 -9.57
N TYR A 72 3.75 -7.87 -10.13
CA TYR A 72 4.40 -9.12 -9.76
C TYR A 72 4.77 -9.95 -11.00
N PRO A 73 6.07 -10.17 -11.27
CA PRO A 73 7.21 -9.47 -10.65
C PRO A 73 7.16 -7.96 -10.92
N PRO A 74 7.70 -7.11 -10.04
CA PRO A 74 7.58 -5.66 -10.18
C PRO A 74 8.32 -5.18 -11.44
N SER A 75 7.58 -4.58 -12.37
CA SER A 75 8.15 -3.97 -13.56
C SER A 75 8.89 -2.68 -13.23
N LEU A 76 9.82 -2.25 -14.08
CA LEU A 76 10.51 -0.98 -13.90
C LEU A 76 9.50 0.18 -13.92
N ALA A 77 8.51 0.13 -14.81
CA ALA A 77 7.44 1.12 -14.88
C ALA A 77 6.62 1.16 -13.58
N PHE A 78 6.30 0.01 -13.00
CA PHE A 78 5.65 -0.08 -11.68
C PHE A 78 6.49 0.58 -10.59
N LEU A 79 7.80 0.34 -10.56
CA LEU A 79 8.69 0.96 -9.57
C LEU A 79 8.77 2.49 -9.75
N LEU A 80 8.90 2.98 -10.98
CA LEU A 80 9.04 4.40 -11.25
C LEU A 80 7.77 5.19 -10.88
N VAL A 81 6.60 4.70 -11.27
CA VAL A 81 5.32 5.39 -11.02
C VAL A 81 4.90 5.34 -9.55
N THR A 82 5.37 4.35 -8.79
CA THR A 82 5.06 4.23 -7.36
C THR A 82 6.08 4.95 -6.48
N LEU A 83 7.38 4.82 -6.77
CA LEU A 83 8.44 5.47 -5.98
C LEU A 83 8.53 6.98 -6.26
N GLY A 84 8.28 7.42 -7.49
CA GLY A 84 8.36 8.83 -7.87
C GLY A 84 7.48 9.75 -7.00
N PRO A 85 6.15 9.53 -6.97
CA PRO A 85 5.24 10.26 -6.09
C PRO A 85 5.57 10.05 -4.61
N ALA A 86 5.96 8.85 -4.19
CA ALA A 86 6.29 8.57 -2.80
C ALA A 86 7.47 9.44 -2.31
N LEU A 87 8.51 9.62 -3.12
CA LEU A 87 9.67 10.46 -2.80
C LEU A 87 9.28 11.95 -2.72
N ILE A 88 8.45 12.43 -3.65
CA ILE A 88 7.95 13.82 -3.65
C ILE A 88 7.06 14.07 -2.42
N LEU A 89 6.14 13.15 -2.12
CA LEU A 89 5.27 13.22 -0.95
C LEU A 89 6.09 13.20 0.34
N LEU A 90 7.12 12.35 0.42
CA LEU A 90 8.01 12.28 1.57
C LEU A 90 8.73 13.61 1.78
N ALA A 91 9.20 14.25 0.70
CA ALA A 91 9.81 15.57 0.75
C ALA A 91 8.84 16.69 1.19
N GLY A 92 7.55 16.58 0.84
CA GLY A 92 6.52 17.54 1.22
C GLY A 92 6.00 17.37 2.65
N LEU A 93 5.90 16.13 3.13
CA LEU A 93 5.36 15.79 4.45
C LEU A 93 6.38 15.94 5.59
N GLU A 94 7.66 16.09 5.28
CA GLU A 94 8.75 16.03 6.24
C GLU A 94 8.59 16.99 7.45
N ASN A 95 8.05 18.19 7.22
CA ASN A 95 7.83 19.21 8.26
C ASN A 95 6.38 19.34 8.71
N ILE A 96 5.47 18.52 8.18
CA ILE A 96 4.03 18.66 8.45
C ILE A 96 3.65 17.85 9.68
N LYS A 97 3.44 18.54 10.80
CA LYS A 97 2.94 17.97 12.05
C LYS A 97 1.52 18.48 12.31
N ASN A 98 0.52 17.70 11.93
CA ASN A 98 -0.88 18.02 12.18
C ASN A 98 -1.66 16.78 12.62
N ARG A 99 -2.95 16.94 12.93
CA ARG A 99 -3.80 15.82 13.38
C ARG A 99 -3.88 14.69 12.35
N MET A 100 -3.87 15.03 11.06
CA MET A 100 -3.95 14.05 9.96
C MET A 100 -2.66 13.25 9.81
N THR A 101 -1.49 13.89 9.82
CA THR A 101 -0.21 13.18 9.78
C THR A 101 -0.01 12.33 11.03
N ASN A 102 -0.41 12.83 12.21
CA ASN A 102 -0.43 12.04 13.44
C ASN A 102 -1.37 10.83 13.38
N PHE A 103 -2.50 10.91 12.67
CA PHE A 103 -3.39 9.78 12.45
C PHE A 103 -2.69 8.67 11.65
N PHE A 104 -2.12 9.01 10.48
CA PHE A 104 -1.43 8.03 9.64
C PHE A 104 -0.13 7.50 10.25
N LEU A 105 0.58 8.31 11.04
CA LEU A 105 1.80 7.91 11.75
C LEU A 105 1.58 6.73 12.71
N VAL A 106 0.36 6.57 13.25
CA VAL A 106 0.04 5.41 14.10
C VAL A 106 0.25 4.12 13.32
N PHE A 107 -0.36 3.99 12.14
CA PHE A 107 -0.23 2.79 11.32
C PHE A 107 1.22 2.57 10.84
N GLY A 108 1.94 3.64 10.50
CA GLY A 108 3.34 3.55 10.09
C GLY A 108 4.30 3.09 11.19
N ARG A 109 3.95 3.27 12.47
CA ARG A 109 4.78 2.82 13.62
C ARG A 109 4.54 1.37 14.03
N VAL A 110 3.37 0.82 13.70
CA VAL A 110 2.98 -0.56 14.02
C VAL A 110 2.42 -1.30 12.79
N PRO A 111 3.13 -1.23 11.63
CA PRO A 111 2.58 -1.69 10.35
C PRO A 111 2.34 -3.21 10.34
N PHE A 112 3.20 -3.99 11.01
CA PHE A 112 3.06 -5.44 11.07
C PHE A 112 1.87 -5.88 11.93
N MET A 113 1.69 -5.29 13.11
CA MET A 113 0.50 -5.54 13.92
C MET A 113 -0.79 -5.15 13.18
N TYR A 114 -0.83 -3.98 12.53
CA TYR A 114 -1.98 -3.60 11.70
C TYR A 114 -2.20 -4.61 10.57
N TYR A 115 -1.11 -5.02 9.90
CA TYR A 115 -1.16 -6.02 8.83
C TYR A 115 -1.82 -7.31 9.29
N PHE A 116 -1.42 -7.85 10.44
CA PHE A 116 -2.00 -9.08 10.97
C PHE A 116 -3.48 -8.91 11.35
N LEU A 117 -3.82 -7.85 12.10
CA LEU A 117 -5.17 -7.64 12.61
C LEU A 117 -6.18 -7.35 11.51
N HIS A 118 -5.85 -6.50 10.53
CA HIS A 118 -6.83 -6.15 9.49
C HIS A 118 -7.18 -7.35 8.60
N VAL A 119 -6.24 -8.26 8.32
CA VAL A 119 -6.55 -9.51 7.59
C VAL A 119 -7.56 -10.35 8.35
N LEU A 120 -7.37 -10.53 9.67
CA LEU A 120 -8.30 -11.28 10.51
C LEU A 120 -9.68 -10.63 10.58
N VAL A 121 -9.72 -9.31 10.81
CA VAL A 121 -10.98 -8.55 10.89
C VAL A 121 -11.74 -8.62 9.57
N ILE A 122 -11.07 -8.40 8.43
CA ILE A 122 -11.70 -8.48 7.11
C ILE A 122 -12.22 -9.90 6.86
N HIS A 123 -11.46 -10.93 7.25
CA HIS A 123 -11.89 -12.32 7.08
C HIS A 123 -13.13 -12.65 7.92
N LEU A 124 -13.18 -12.20 9.18
CA LEU A 124 -14.36 -12.33 10.03
C LEU A 124 -15.57 -11.58 9.46
N LEU A 125 -15.37 -10.36 8.95
CA LEU A 125 -16.43 -9.60 8.29
C LEU A 125 -16.93 -10.30 7.02
N ALA A 126 -16.05 -10.95 6.27
CA ALA A 126 -16.43 -11.74 5.10
C ALA A 126 -17.28 -12.97 5.50
N MET A 127 -16.95 -13.66 6.60
CA MET A 127 -17.78 -14.75 7.14
C MET A 127 -19.19 -14.26 7.51
N VAL A 128 -19.28 -13.12 8.22
CA VAL A 128 -20.57 -12.52 8.58
C VAL A 128 -21.35 -12.12 7.33
N ALA A 129 -20.69 -11.53 6.34
CA ALA A 129 -21.33 -11.11 5.11
C ALA A 129 -21.91 -12.28 4.30
N VAL A 130 -21.24 -13.42 4.26
CA VAL A 130 -21.74 -14.66 3.64
C VAL A 130 -22.98 -15.17 4.35
N VAL A 131 -22.99 -15.15 5.70
CA VAL A 131 -24.16 -15.53 6.50
C VAL A 131 -25.35 -14.61 6.25
N ILE A 132 -25.13 -13.30 6.13
CA ILE A 132 -26.18 -12.34 5.80
C ILE A 132 -26.78 -12.62 4.41
N GLN A 133 -25.98 -13.14 3.47
CA GLN A 133 -26.44 -13.55 2.14
C GLN A 133 -27.11 -14.94 2.12
N GLY A 134 -27.36 -15.55 3.28
CA GLY A 134 -28.02 -16.85 3.40
C GLY A 134 -27.11 -18.05 3.13
N ARG A 135 -25.79 -17.84 3.10
CA ARG A 135 -24.79 -18.90 2.89
C ARG A 135 -24.11 -19.29 4.21
N PRO A 136 -23.64 -20.53 4.35
CA PRO A 136 -22.95 -20.93 5.56
C PRO A 136 -21.57 -20.26 5.71
N TRP A 137 -21.19 -19.91 6.94
CA TRP A 137 -19.91 -19.24 7.24
C TRP A 137 -18.68 -20.06 6.81
N TYR A 138 -18.79 -21.40 6.76
CA TYR A 138 -17.68 -22.28 6.40
C TYR A 138 -17.31 -22.20 4.91
N ASP A 139 -18.12 -21.57 4.06
CA ASP A 139 -17.76 -21.28 2.66
C ASP A 139 -16.53 -20.37 2.57
N MET A 140 -16.27 -19.57 3.60
CA MET A 140 -15.07 -18.71 3.69
C MET A 140 -13.82 -19.45 4.18
N ILE A 141 -13.92 -20.73 4.56
CA ILE A 141 -12.76 -21.56 4.85
C ILE A 141 -12.14 -22.01 3.52
N ILE A 142 -10.92 -21.56 3.26
CA ILE A 142 -10.19 -21.88 2.02
C ILE A 142 -9.82 -23.37 2.04
N THR A 143 -10.66 -24.18 1.39
CA THR A 143 -10.41 -25.59 1.08
C THR A 143 -10.10 -25.72 -0.42
N SER A 144 -9.36 -26.75 -0.82
CA SER A 144 -9.01 -27.02 -2.23
C SER A 144 -10.22 -27.09 -3.17
N SER A 145 -11.38 -27.53 -2.65
CA SER A 145 -12.68 -27.49 -3.32
C SER A 145 -13.22 -26.07 -3.48
N ASN A 146 -13.29 -25.29 -2.39
CA ASN A 146 -13.83 -23.92 -2.38
C ASN A 146 -12.98 -22.93 -3.19
N PHE A 147 -11.66 -23.12 -3.26
CA PHE A 147 -10.76 -22.28 -4.06
C PHE A 147 -10.95 -22.46 -5.57
N LYS A 148 -11.33 -23.66 -6.01
CA LYS A 148 -11.56 -23.97 -7.44
C LYS A 148 -13.01 -23.79 -7.86
N ASN A 149 -13.94 -23.88 -6.91
CA ASN A 149 -15.35 -23.76 -7.19
C ASN A 149 -15.76 -22.30 -7.38
N ALA A 150 -16.48 -22.04 -8.47
CA ALA A 150 -17.21 -20.82 -8.78
C ALA A 150 -18.30 -20.42 -7.74
N LEU A 151 -18.30 -21.01 -6.54
CA LEU A 151 -19.32 -20.82 -5.50
C LEU A 151 -19.47 -19.36 -5.06
N LEU A 152 -18.46 -18.53 -5.31
CA LEU A 152 -18.42 -17.11 -4.96
C LEU A 152 -18.47 -16.16 -6.17
N ILE A 153 -18.78 -16.64 -7.39
CA ILE A 153 -18.88 -15.75 -8.57
C ILE A 153 -20.03 -14.74 -8.41
N ASP A 154 -21.16 -15.16 -7.84
CA ASP A 154 -22.30 -14.28 -7.54
C ASP A 154 -22.21 -13.65 -6.14
N TYR A 155 -21.09 -13.85 -5.43
CA TYR A 155 -20.84 -13.27 -4.11
C TYR A 155 -20.03 -11.99 -4.26
N GLY A 156 -20.58 -10.88 -3.77
CA GLY A 156 -19.87 -9.61 -3.75
C GLY A 156 -20.77 -8.46 -3.36
N PHE A 157 -20.15 -7.36 -2.96
CA PHE A 157 -20.86 -6.11 -2.74
C PHE A 157 -20.42 -5.10 -3.80
N SER A 158 -21.27 -4.08 -4.00
CA SER A 158 -20.89 -2.95 -4.84
C SER A 158 -19.64 -2.26 -4.29
N LEU A 159 -18.88 -1.62 -5.19
CA LEU A 159 -17.61 -0.99 -4.85
C LEU A 159 -17.72 0.02 -3.69
N TRP A 160 -18.84 0.75 -3.61
CA TRP A 160 -19.10 1.71 -2.52
C TRP A 160 -19.22 1.04 -1.15
N VAL A 161 -19.88 -0.12 -1.07
CA VAL A 161 -19.99 -0.89 0.18
C VAL A 161 -18.60 -1.39 0.59
N VAL A 162 -17.80 -1.87 -0.37
CA VAL A 162 -16.42 -2.31 -0.11
C VAL A 162 -15.58 -1.15 0.46
N TYR A 163 -15.69 0.06 -0.10
CA TYR A 163 -15.03 1.24 0.45
C TYR A 163 -15.54 1.61 1.85
N GLY A 164 -16.84 1.51 2.10
CA GLY A 164 -17.43 1.75 3.43
C GLY A 164 -16.90 0.78 4.49
N VAL A 165 -16.84 -0.51 4.16
CA VAL A 165 -16.25 -1.54 5.03
C VAL A 165 -14.76 -1.26 5.26
N TRP A 166 -14.02 -0.94 4.20
CA TRP A 166 -12.59 -0.62 4.29
C TRP A 166 -12.32 0.57 5.23
N ILE A 167 -13.06 1.67 5.09
CA ILE A 167 -12.95 2.83 6.00
C ILE A 167 -13.30 2.42 7.43
N SER A 168 -14.36 1.63 7.61
CA SER A 168 -14.80 1.16 8.93
C SER A 168 -13.73 0.33 9.63
N VAL A 169 -13.06 -0.58 8.91
CA VAL A 169 -11.94 -1.39 9.44
C VAL A 169 -10.77 -0.51 9.86
N ILE A 170 -10.41 0.49 9.05
CA ILE A 170 -9.34 1.45 9.40
C ILE A 170 -9.68 2.18 10.70
N LEU A 171 -10.90 2.70 10.82
CA LEU A 171 -11.34 3.44 12.01
C LEU A 171 -11.44 2.54 13.25
N LEU A 172 -11.90 1.31 13.10
CA LEU A 172 -11.99 0.31 14.17
C LEU A 172 -10.61 -0.06 14.70
N LEU A 173 -9.63 -0.25 13.82
CA LEU A 173 -8.27 -0.65 14.20
C LEU A 173 -7.43 0.52 14.71
N TYR A 174 -7.73 1.76 14.35
CA TYR A 174 -7.00 2.94 14.81
C TYR A 174 -6.76 2.99 16.34
N PRO A 175 -7.78 2.89 17.22
CA PRO A 175 -7.56 2.95 18.66
C PRO A 175 -6.69 1.79 19.18
N ILE A 176 -6.82 0.61 18.60
CA ILE A 176 -6.02 -0.58 18.95
C ILE A 176 -4.56 -0.32 18.56
N SER A 177 -4.32 0.12 17.32
CA SER A 177 -2.99 0.49 16.84
C SER A 177 -2.35 1.61 17.65
N LYS A 178 -3.13 2.61 18.07
CA LYS A 178 -2.64 3.71 18.90
C LYS A 178 -2.22 3.23 20.29
N ARG A 179 -3.02 2.38 20.94
CA ARG A 179 -2.69 1.79 22.24
C ARG A 179 -1.43 0.94 22.17
N TYR A 180 -1.33 0.09 21.15
CA TYR A 180 -0.14 -0.74 20.95
C TYR A 180 1.12 0.09 20.63
N MET A 181 0.99 1.15 19.83
CA MET A 181 2.09 2.10 19.58
C MET A 181 2.61 2.71 20.89
N ILE A 182 1.72 3.17 21.78
CA ILE A 182 2.12 3.74 23.08
C ILE A 182 2.79 2.67 23.94
N TYR A 183 2.22 1.46 23.98
CA TYR A 183 2.80 0.32 24.71
C TYR A 183 4.23 0.00 24.24
N LYS A 184 4.43 -0.11 22.92
CA LYS A 184 5.73 -0.37 22.28
C LYS A 184 6.77 0.70 22.60
N ILE A 185 6.37 1.97 22.64
CA ILE A 185 7.28 3.09 22.99
C ILE A 185 7.71 3.02 24.46
N ASN A 186 6.81 2.59 25.35
CA ASN A 186 7.06 2.55 26.80
C ASN A 186 7.81 1.28 27.25
N HIS A 187 7.84 0.22 26.44
CA HIS A 187 8.43 -1.08 26.79
C HIS A 187 9.60 -1.46 25.86
N LYS A 188 10.59 -0.58 25.72
CA LYS A 188 11.74 -0.78 24.81
C LYS A 188 12.66 -1.92 25.25
N GLU A 189 12.59 -2.35 26.49
CA GLU A 189 13.33 -3.49 27.05
C GLU A 189 12.94 -4.83 26.40
N LYS A 190 11.74 -4.93 25.81
CA LYS A 190 11.28 -6.14 25.15
C LYS A 190 11.71 -6.17 23.69
N TRP A 191 12.80 -6.89 23.41
CA TRP A 191 13.41 -6.99 22.08
C TRP A 191 12.42 -7.38 20.96
N TRP A 192 11.45 -8.27 21.26
CA TRP A 192 10.47 -8.75 20.28
C TRP A 192 9.45 -7.68 19.85
N LEU A 193 9.20 -6.67 20.68
CA LEU A 193 8.33 -5.54 20.32
C LEU A 193 8.97 -4.67 19.23
N SER A 194 10.29 -4.73 19.03
CA SER A 194 10.93 -4.02 17.91
C SER A 194 10.48 -4.58 16.55
N TYR A 195 10.19 -5.89 16.49
CA TYR A 195 9.79 -6.60 15.28
C TYR A 195 8.28 -6.52 15.00
N LEU A 196 7.47 -6.21 16.01
CA LEU A 196 6.01 -6.33 16.01
C LEU A 196 5.33 -4.95 16.13
#